data_AF-A0A7H4N413-F1
#
_entry.id   AF-A0A7H4N413-F1
#
_cell.length_a   1.000
_cell.length_b   1.000
_cell.length_c   1.000
_cell.angle_alpha   90.00
_cell.angle_beta   90.00
_cell.angle_gamma   90.00
#
_symmetry.space_group_name_H-M   'P 1'
#
loop_
_entity.id
_entity.type
_entity.pdbx_description
1 polymer ?
#
loop_
_entity_poly.entity_id
_entity_poly.type
_entity_poly.pdbx_seq_one_letter_code
_entity_poly.pdbx_strand_id
1 'polypeptide(L)'
;MPIKGGVARAFEIPIFTEAFLRPLFCRAIGPFRWIALSNNSDDIRVIDDYLLTRFADNQIVSNWIRLAREKVPFEGLPARIAWLGHGERTELALEVNRMVADGRLSGPIAFTRDHLDAGAMTHPNIMTEKMKDGSDAIADWPLLNALVNCASMADLVAIHSGGGGYSGYMTSSGVTVVADGSDAAAQRLQLSMTNDTSTGVMRYADAGYQESLDEVKEKSISYINLSAAG
;
A
#
# COMPACT_ATOMS: atom_id res chain seq x y z
N MET A 1 9.61 14.59 20.68
CA MET A 1 9.41 15.77 21.54
C MET A 1 9.33 15.44 23.03
N PRO A 2 8.60 14.41 23.50
CA PRO A 2 8.45 14.13 24.93
C PRO A 2 9.76 13.85 25.69
N ILE A 3 10.68 13.06 25.10
CA ILE A 3 12.02 12.84 25.69
C ILE A 3 12.80 14.15 25.84
N LYS A 4 12.81 14.99 24.79
CA LYS A 4 13.43 16.32 24.84
C LYS A 4 12.78 17.24 25.88
N GLY A 5 11.51 16.99 26.20
CA GLY A 5 10.76 17.67 27.27
C GLY A 5 10.88 17.03 28.65
N GLY A 6 11.78 16.05 28.85
CA GLY A 6 12.04 15.44 30.16
C GLY A 6 11.13 14.26 30.55
N VAL A 7 10.26 13.80 29.66
CA VAL A 7 9.36 12.66 29.93
C VAL A 7 10.08 11.34 29.63
N ALA A 8 10.83 10.81 30.60
CA ALA A 8 11.68 9.62 30.41
C ALA A 8 10.92 8.36 29.96
N ARG A 9 9.64 8.22 30.33
CA ARG A 9 8.80 7.04 30.07
C ARG A 9 7.93 7.16 28.80
N ALA A 10 8.25 8.08 27.90
CA ALA A 10 7.41 8.36 26.74
C ALA A 10 7.21 7.18 25.77
N PHE A 11 8.14 6.21 25.75
CA PHE A 11 8.09 5.03 24.88
C PHE A 11 7.52 3.77 25.56
N GLU A 12 6.95 3.89 26.77
CA GLU A 12 6.27 2.77 27.43
C GLU A 12 4.94 2.41 26.76
N ILE A 13 4.34 3.35 26.02
CA ILE A 13 3.12 3.11 25.24
C ILE A 13 3.55 2.69 23.83
N PRO A 14 3.24 1.45 23.38
CA PRO A 14 3.56 1.01 22.03
C PRO A 14 2.89 1.88 20.98
N ILE A 15 3.60 2.12 19.87
CA ILE A 15 3.02 2.82 18.72
C ILE A 15 1.99 1.92 18.03
N PHE A 16 0.97 2.53 17.40
CA PHE A 16 -0.10 1.80 16.73
C PHE A 16 0.39 0.83 15.65
N THR A 17 1.52 1.11 14.99
CA THR A 17 2.09 0.20 14.00
C THR A 17 2.56 -1.09 14.63
N GLU A 18 3.34 -1.01 15.71
CA GLU A 18 3.81 -2.18 16.47
C GLU A 18 2.62 -2.95 17.04
N ALA A 19 1.65 -2.25 17.63
CA ALA A 19 0.55 -2.88 18.32
C ALA A 19 -0.51 -3.51 17.40
N PHE A 20 -0.76 -2.93 16.22
CA PHE A 20 -1.95 -3.30 15.42
C PHE A 20 -1.68 -3.49 13.92
N LEU A 21 -0.81 -2.68 13.30
CA LEU A 21 -0.70 -2.69 11.82
C LEU A 21 0.36 -3.64 11.28
N ARG A 22 1.39 -3.96 12.07
CA ARG A 22 2.51 -4.75 11.57
C ARG A 22 2.11 -6.11 10.98
N PRO A 23 1.17 -6.88 11.56
CA PRO A 23 0.70 -8.12 10.94
C PRO A 23 0.08 -7.90 9.54
N LEU A 24 -0.58 -6.75 9.33
CA LEU A 24 -1.11 -6.37 8.01
C LEU A 24 0.03 -6.06 7.03
N PHE A 25 1.02 -5.27 7.44
CA PHE A 25 2.16 -4.94 6.59
C PHE A 25 3.06 -6.13 6.26
N CYS A 26 3.15 -7.12 7.15
CA CYS A 26 3.86 -8.38 6.84
C CYS A 26 3.25 -9.10 5.62
N ARG A 27 1.95 -8.88 5.34
CA ARG A 27 1.24 -9.38 4.16
C ARG A 27 1.00 -8.31 3.09
N ALA A 28 1.72 -7.18 3.18
CA ALA A 28 1.56 -5.99 2.35
C ALA A 28 0.12 -5.43 2.27
N ILE A 29 -0.71 -5.70 3.27
CA ILE A 29 -2.04 -5.12 3.41
C ILE A 29 -1.87 -3.68 3.92
N GLY A 30 -2.33 -2.71 3.13
CA GLY A 30 -2.09 -1.30 3.40
C GLY A 30 -3.07 -0.37 2.67
N PRO A 31 -2.93 0.96 2.83
CA PRO A 31 -3.96 1.96 2.51
C PRO A 31 -4.11 2.25 1.01
N PHE A 32 -4.53 1.25 0.24
CA PHE A 32 -4.72 1.34 -1.21
C PHE A 32 -5.96 2.18 -1.55
N ARG A 33 -5.81 3.12 -2.49
CA ARG A 33 -6.87 4.07 -2.84
C ARG A 33 -6.97 4.28 -4.35
N TRP A 34 -8.15 4.67 -4.78
CA TRP A 34 -8.42 5.00 -6.18
C TRP A 34 -9.33 6.21 -6.30
N ILE A 35 -9.15 6.96 -7.37
CA ILE A 35 -9.76 8.27 -7.61
C ILE A 35 -10.38 8.27 -9.00
N ALA A 36 -11.66 8.61 -9.11
CA ALA A 36 -12.35 8.75 -10.38
C ALA A 36 -11.99 10.09 -11.04
N LEU A 37 -11.16 10.05 -12.10
CA LEU A 37 -10.71 11.26 -12.80
C LEU A 37 -11.82 11.91 -13.65
N SER A 38 -12.90 11.16 -13.91
CA SER A 38 -14.15 11.64 -14.53
C SER A 38 -14.93 12.62 -13.65
N ASN A 39 -14.61 12.69 -12.35
CA ASN A 39 -15.41 13.36 -11.32
C ASN A 39 -16.84 12.77 -11.17
N ASN A 40 -17.08 11.56 -11.70
CA ASN A 40 -18.36 10.88 -11.57
C ASN A 40 -18.37 9.95 -10.36
N SER A 41 -19.25 10.23 -9.39
CA SER A 41 -19.39 9.41 -8.19
C SER A 41 -19.89 8.00 -8.46
N ASP A 42 -20.59 7.77 -9.58
CA ASP A 42 -21.08 6.45 -9.95
C ASP A 42 -19.94 5.49 -10.32
N ASP A 43 -18.80 6.00 -10.81
CA ASP A 43 -17.63 5.17 -11.08
C ASP A 43 -17.13 4.50 -9.81
N ILE A 44 -17.11 5.21 -8.68
CA ILE A 44 -16.77 4.62 -7.37
C ILE A 44 -17.81 3.58 -6.94
N ARG A 45 -19.11 3.80 -7.22
CA ARG A 45 -20.17 2.84 -6.88
C ARG A 45 -20.04 1.53 -7.67
N VAL A 46 -19.71 1.62 -8.96
CA VAL A 46 -19.46 0.45 -9.81
C VAL A 46 -18.28 -0.37 -9.29
N ILE A 47 -17.20 0.30 -8.87
CA ILE A 47 -16.03 -0.37 -8.26
C ILE A 47 -16.39 -0.97 -6.90
N ASP A 48 -17.16 -0.26 -6.06
CA ASP A 48 -17.64 -0.75 -4.76
C ASP A 48 -18.49 -2.03 -4.94
N ASP A 49 -19.36 -2.10 -5.96
CA ASP A 49 -20.17 -3.29 -6.25
C ASP A 49 -19.31 -4.49 -6.67
N TYR A 50 -18.25 -4.26 -7.46
CA TYR A 50 -17.27 -5.30 -7.78
C TYR A 50 -16.57 -5.80 -6.52
N LEU A 51 -16.13 -4.90 -5.63
CA LEU A 51 -15.46 -5.28 -4.39
C LEU A 51 -16.36 -6.13 -3.48
N LEU A 52 -17.63 -5.74 -3.33
CA LEU A 52 -18.60 -6.48 -2.51
C LEU A 52 -18.92 -7.87 -3.06
N THR A 53 -18.79 -8.06 -4.38
CA THR A 53 -19.01 -9.35 -5.03
C THR A 53 -17.73 -10.20 -4.98
N ARG A 54 -16.61 -9.64 -5.43
CA ARG A 54 -15.36 -10.37 -5.63
C ARG A 54 -14.64 -10.71 -4.33
N PHE A 55 -14.73 -9.83 -3.34
CA PHE A 55 -14.10 -9.97 -2.03
C PHE A 55 -15.15 -10.20 -0.93
N ALA A 56 -16.26 -10.86 -1.25
CA ALA A 56 -17.35 -11.13 -0.31
C ALA A 56 -16.87 -11.90 0.94
N ASP A 57 -15.92 -12.83 0.77
CA ASP A 57 -15.34 -13.62 1.86
C ASP A 57 -14.36 -12.81 2.73
N ASN A 58 -13.81 -11.70 2.20
CA ASN A 58 -13.00 -10.77 2.97
C ASN A 58 -13.94 -9.82 3.74
N GLN A 59 -14.35 -10.24 4.93
CA GLN A 59 -15.28 -9.49 5.78
C GLN A 59 -14.74 -8.12 6.20
N ILE A 60 -13.42 -7.94 6.29
CA ILE A 60 -12.82 -6.63 6.61
C ILE A 60 -13.11 -5.65 5.48
N VAL A 61 -12.82 -6.05 4.24
CA VAL A 61 -13.05 -5.21 3.05
C VAL A 61 -14.54 -5.01 2.81
N SER A 62 -15.35 -6.08 2.81
CA SER A 62 -16.76 -5.97 2.45
C SER A 62 -17.57 -5.16 3.48
N ASN A 63 -17.30 -5.30 4.79
CA ASN A 63 -17.93 -4.47 5.80
C ASN A 63 -17.49 -3.00 5.71
N TRP A 64 -16.20 -2.77 5.46
CA TRP A 64 -15.67 -1.43 5.24
C TRP A 64 -16.33 -0.75 4.04
N ILE A 65 -16.44 -1.41 2.89
CA ILE A 65 -17.05 -0.82 1.69
C ILE A 65 -18.52 -0.48 1.91
N ARG A 66 -19.31 -1.35 2.57
CA ARG A 66 -20.71 -1.04 2.93
C ARG A 66 -20.80 0.21 3.80
N LEU A 67 -19.98 0.28 4.85
CA LEU A 67 -19.98 1.42 5.77
C LEU A 67 -19.51 2.70 5.07
N ALA A 68 -18.48 2.62 4.25
CA ALA A 68 -17.90 3.76 3.55
C ALA A 68 -18.87 4.34 2.51
N ARG A 69 -19.71 3.52 1.87
CA ARG A 69 -20.80 3.98 0.99
C ARG A 69 -21.84 4.82 1.71
N GLU A 70 -22.12 4.48 2.97
CA GLU A 70 -23.16 5.16 3.76
C GLU A 70 -22.65 6.38 4.51
N LYS A 71 -21.40 6.33 4.98
CA LYS A 71 -20.90 7.27 6.00
C LYS A 71 -19.82 8.23 5.52
N VAL A 72 -19.15 7.94 4.41
CA VAL A 72 -18.02 8.74 3.94
C VAL A 72 -18.47 9.61 2.75
N PRO A 73 -18.66 10.92 2.93
CA PRO A 73 -18.92 11.83 1.82
C PRO A 73 -17.66 11.97 0.95
N PHE A 74 -17.85 12.28 -0.33
CA PHE A 74 -16.73 12.60 -1.23
C PHE A 74 -16.26 14.04 -1.02
N GLU A 75 -14.93 14.24 -1.04
CA GLU A 75 -14.28 15.55 -0.98
C GLU A 75 -13.40 15.74 -2.22
N GLY A 76 -13.76 16.68 -3.09
CA GLY A 76 -13.11 16.84 -4.40
C GLY A 76 -13.49 15.73 -5.38
N LEU A 77 -12.51 15.17 -6.09
CA LEU A 77 -12.75 14.02 -6.98
C LEU A 77 -13.22 12.82 -6.15
N PRO A 78 -14.30 12.11 -6.55
CA PRO A 78 -14.75 10.91 -5.87
C PRO A 78 -13.63 9.88 -5.76
N ALA A 79 -13.39 9.42 -4.54
CA ALA A 79 -12.31 8.50 -4.23
C ALA A 79 -12.74 7.50 -3.17
N ARG A 80 -12.09 6.34 -3.16
CA ARG A 80 -12.29 5.30 -2.16
C ARG A 80 -10.94 4.75 -1.73
N ILE A 81 -10.89 4.30 -0.49
CA ILE A 81 -9.78 3.57 0.10
C ILE A 81 -10.29 2.20 0.53
N ALA A 82 -9.46 1.17 0.44
CA ALA A 82 -9.65 -0.11 1.10
C ALA A 82 -8.28 -0.74 1.36
N TRP A 83 -8.15 -1.45 2.49
CA TRP A 83 -6.87 -2.09 2.79
C TRP A 83 -6.79 -3.43 2.08
N LEU A 84 -5.96 -3.50 1.05
CA LEU A 84 -5.77 -4.67 0.18
C LEU A 84 -4.31 -5.08 0.17
N GLY A 85 -4.07 -6.39 0.13
CA GLY A 85 -2.75 -7.02 0.16
C GLY A 85 -2.15 -7.31 -1.21
N HIS A 86 -1.09 -8.11 -1.20
CA HIS A 86 -0.45 -8.61 -2.42
C HIS A 86 -1.42 -9.44 -3.27
N GLY A 87 -1.39 -9.25 -4.59
CA GLY A 87 -2.33 -9.86 -5.54
C GLY A 87 -3.69 -9.14 -5.61
N GLU A 88 -4.32 -8.84 -4.47
CA GLU A 88 -5.63 -8.18 -4.43
C GLU A 88 -5.61 -6.78 -5.07
N ARG A 89 -4.56 -5.98 -4.80
CA ARG A 89 -4.38 -4.66 -5.43
C ARG A 89 -4.26 -4.76 -6.94
N THR A 90 -3.46 -5.72 -7.42
CA THR A 90 -3.23 -5.93 -8.85
C THR A 90 -4.49 -6.39 -9.55
N GLU A 91 -5.22 -7.34 -8.96
CA GLU A 91 -6.48 -7.83 -9.49
C GLU A 91 -7.52 -6.70 -9.63
N LEU A 92 -7.70 -5.91 -8.57
CA LEU A 92 -8.62 -4.76 -8.62
C LEU A 92 -8.22 -3.77 -9.71
N ALA A 93 -6.92 -3.43 -9.79
CA ALA A 93 -6.42 -2.47 -10.76
C ALA A 93 -6.67 -2.92 -12.22
N LEU A 94 -6.47 -4.20 -12.51
CA LEU A 94 -6.69 -4.75 -13.85
C LEU A 94 -8.16 -4.83 -14.22
N GLU A 95 -9.03 -5.27 -13.30
CA GLU A 95 -10.47 -5.28 -13.55
C GLU A 95 -10.99 -3.86 -13.78
N VAL A 96 -10.55 -2.88 -12.97
CA VAL A 96 -10.94 -1.49 -13.16
C VAL A 96 -10.46 -0.96 -14.51
N ASN A 97 -9.24 -1.28 -14.94
CA ASN A 97 -8.77 -0.93 -16.28
C ASN A 97 -9.68 -1.53 -17.37
N ARG A 98 -10.11 -2.78 -17.20
CA ARG A 98 -11.07 -3.43 -18.11
C ARG A 98 -12.43 -2.72 -18.11
N MET A 99 -12.91 -2.27 -16.94
CA MET A 99 -14.16 -1.52 -16.82
C MET A 99 -14.10 -0.13 -17.49
N VAL A 100 -12.91 0.50 -17.53
CA VAL A 100 -12.71 1.72 -18.33
C VAL A 100 -12.75 1.38 -19.82
N ALA A 101 -12.08 0.31 -20.24
CA ALA A 101 -12.02 -0.12 -21.63
C ALA A 101 -13.39 -0.50 -22.23
N ASP A 102 -14.24 -1.15 -21.44
CA ASP A 102 -15.59 -1.58 -21.87
C ASP A 102 -16.70 -0.54 -21.63
N GLY A 103 -16.35 0.63 -21.07
CA GLY A 103 -17.27 1.75 -20.85
C GLY A 103 -18.20 1.60 -19.64
N ARG A 104 -17.96 0.62 -18.75
CA ARG A 104 -18.67 0.52 -17.45
C ARG A 104 -18.31 1.66 -16.50
N LEU A 105 -17.12 2.25 -16.65
CA LEU A 105 -16.71 3.47 -15.97
C LEU A 105 -16.67 4.62 -16.98
N SER A 106 -17.08 5.80 -16.52
CA SER A 106 -17.21 6.98 -17.37
C SER A 106 -15.87 7.66 -17.72
N GLY A 107 -14.77 7.28 -17.05
CA GLY A 107 -13.43 7.75 -17.39
C GLY A 107 -12.33 7.04 -16.60
N PRO A 108 -11.06 7.46 -16.79
CA PRO A 108 -9.91 6.84 -16.16
C PRO A 108 -9.92 6.89 -14.63
N ILE A 109 -9.29 5.90 -14.00
CA ILE A 109 -9.14 5.80 -12.55
C ILE A 109 -7.65 5.87 -12.18
N ALA A 110 -7.29 6.78 -11.27
CA ALA A 110 -5.94 6.83 -10.72
C ALA A 110 -5.86 5.95 -9.46
N PHE A 111 -4.98 4.96 -9.46
CA PHE A 111 -4.61 4.16 -8.29
C PHE A 111 -3.41 4.77 -7.59
N THR A 112 -3.46 4.85 -6.27
CA THR A 112 -2.35 5.34 -5.44
C THR A 112 -2.49 4.79 -4.01
N ARG A 113 -1.67 5.28 -3.09
CA ARG A 113 -1.70 4.94 -1.66
C ARG A 113 -1.03 6.04 -0.85
N ASP A 114 -1.16 5.94 0.47
CA ASP A 114 -0.26 6.71 1.33
C ASP A 114 1.20 6.25 1.12
N HIS A 115 2.14 7.12 1.49
CA HIS A 115 3.53 6.76 1.68
C HIS A 115 3.70 5.80 2.88
N LEU A 116 2.77 5.83 3.85
CA LEU A 116 2.68 4.83 4.91
C LEU A 116 2.15 3.50 4.33
N ASP A 117 3.06 2.69 3.81
CA ASP A 117 2.78 1.34 3.32
C ASP A 117 3.99 0.41 3.55
N ALA A 118 3.77 -0.90 3.47
CA ALA A 118 4.70 -1.92 3.95
C ALA A 118 6.16 -1.76 3.48
N GLY A 119 6.38 -1.45 2.19
CA GLY A 119 7.72 -1.26 1.60
C GLY A 119 8.13 0.20 1.42
N ALA A 120 7.26 1.15 1.78
CA ALA A 120 7.31 2.50 1.25
C ALA A 120 7.64 3.58 2.28
N MET A 121 7.89 3.21 3.54
CA MET A 121 8.27 4.15 4.59
C MET A 121 9.26 3.55 5.57
N THR A 122 10.27 4.35 5.91
CA THR A 122 11.14 4.12 7.06
C THR A 122 10.96 5.27 8.03
N HIS A 123 10.58 4.93 9.27
CA HIS A 123 10.46 5.87 10.37
C HIS A 123 10.61 5.11 11.71
N PRO A 124 11.76 5.22 12.40
CA PRO A 124 12.10 4.42 13.58
C PRO A 124 11.22 4.61 14.83
N ASN A 125 10.25 5.51 14.79
CA ASN A 125 9.34 5.84 15.91
C ASN A 125 7.87 5.77 15.46
N ILE A 126 7.60 5.23 14.26
CA ILE A 126 6.25 5.06 13.72
C ILE A 126 6.15 3.73 13.00
N MET A 127 6.61 3.67 11.74
CA MET A 127 6.35 2.51 10.89
C MET A 127 7.31 1.37 11.23
N THR A 128 8.59 1.71 11.33
CA THR A 128 9.70 0.77 11.50
C THR A 128 10.21 0.73 12.93
N GLU A 129 9.42 1.18 13.90
CA GLU A 129 9.80 1.11 15.31
C GLU A 129 9.88 -0.35 15.77
N LYS A 130 10.99 -0.75 16.40
CA LYS A 130 11.21 -2.11 16.95
C LYS A 130 10.97 -3.19 15.90
N MET A 131 11.67 -3.09 14.77
CA MET A 131 11.76 -4.21 13.84
C MET A 131 12.41 -5.40 14.55
N LYS A 132 12.00 -6.63 14.22
CA LYS A 132 12.42 -7.85 14.92
C LYS A 132 13.93 -8.07 14.91
N ASP A 133 14.60 -7.62 13.85
CA ASP A 133 16.04 -7.68 13.61
C ASP A 133 16.77 -6.38 13.96
N GLY A 134 16.06 -5.35 14.46
CA GLY A 134 16.62 -4.03 14.75
C GLY A 134 16.89 -3.15 13.53
N SER A 135 16.35 -3.49 12.34
CA SER A 135 16.50 -2.74 11.08
C SER A 135 15.72 -1.40 11.01
N ASP A 136 15.33 -0.84 12.16
CA ASP A 136 14.40 0.28 12.29
C ASP A 136 14.77 1.50 11.42
N ALA A 137 16.06 1.79 11.30
CA ALA A 137 16.58 2.98 10.61
C ALA A 137 17.04 2.74 9.16
N ILE A 138 16.91 1.52 8.63
CA ILE A 138 17.34 1.21 7.27
C ILE A 138 16.37 1.82 6.25
N ALA A 139 16.81 2.91 5.62
CA ALA A 139 16.03 3.70 4.66
C ALA A 139 16.19 3.23 3.20
N ASP A 140 16.93 2.15 2.93
CA ASP A 140 17.11 1.62 1.58
C ASP A 140 15.78 1.14 0.98
N TRP A 141 14.89 0.56 1.79
CA TRP A 141 13.60 0.01 1.36
C TRP A 141 12.68 1.01 0.64
N PRO A 142 12.34 2.18 1.20
CA PRO A 142 11.52 3.17 0.47
C PRO A 142 12.21 3.70 -0.79
N LEU A 143 13.54 3.79 -0.81
CA LEU A 143 14.28 4.19 -2.01
C LEU A 143 14.20 3.12 -3.11
N LEU A 144 14.39 1.86 -2.75
CA LEU A 144 14.21 0.71 -3.63
C LEU A 144 12.76 0.61 -4.12
N ASN A 145 11.77 0.82 -3.25
CA ASN A 145 10.37 0.84 -3.64
C ASN A 145 10.08 1.92 -4.70
N ALA A 146 10.64 3.13 -4.54
CA ALA A 146 10.53 4.17 -5.58
C ALA A 146 11.21 3.75 -6.89
N LEU A 147 12.44 3.24 -6.84
CA LEU A 147 13.18 2.81 -8.03
C LEU A 147 12.48 1.66 -8.76
N VAL A 148 11.95 0.69 -8.03
CA VAL A 148 11.20 -0.45 -8.57
C VAL A 148 9.89 0.02 -9.21
N ASN A 149 9.15 0.94 -8.58
CA ASN A 149 7.95 1.51 -9.19
C ASN A 149 8.27 2.31 -10.47
N CYS A 150 9.38 3.04 -10.49
CA CYS A 150 9.87 3.73 -11.69
C CYS A 150 10.21 2.72 -12.81
N ALA A 151 10.96 1.66 -12.50
CA ALA A 151 11.26 0.59 -13.43
C ALA A 151 10.02 -0.22 -13.87
N SER A 152 8.97 -0.23 -13.05
CA SER A 152 7.67 -0.85 -13.33
C SER A 152 6.73 0.06 -14.14
N MET A 153 7.23 1.20 -14.60
CA MET A 153 6.51 2.17 -15.43
C MET A 153 5.33 2.81 -14.71
N ALA A 154 5.44 3.12 -13.41
CA ALA A 154 4.42 3.92 -12.74
C ALA A 154 4.34 5.36 -13.33
N ASP A 155 3.14 5.93 -13.38
CA ASP A 155 2.91 7.25 -14.01
C ASP A 155 3.45 8.41 -13.15
N LEU A 156 3.45 8.25 -11.82
CA LEU A 156 4.11 9.18 -10.89
C LEU A 156 4.78 8.38 -9.77
N VAL A 157 6.05 8.71 -9.50
CA VAL A 157 6.79 8.22 -8.34
C VAL A 157 7.33 9.41 -7.58
N ALA A 158 7.13 9.42 -6.27
CA ALA A 158 7.61 10.47 -5.39
C ALA A 158 8.50 9.90 -4.30
N ILE A 159 9.60 10.58 -3.97
CA ILE A 159 10.41 10.31 -2.78
C ILE A 159 10.28 11.52 -1.88
N HIS A 160 9.85 11.30 -0.64
CA HIS A 160 9.71 12.35 0.36
C HIS A 160 10.57 12.06 1.59
N SER A 161 11.09 13.13 2.18
CA SER A 161 11.76 13.13 3.48
C SER A 161 11.04 14.08 4.42
N GLY A 162 10.84 13.66 5.68
CA GLY A 162 10.24 14.50 6.71
C GLY A 162 8.74 14.78 6.60
N GLY A 163 7.98 13.93 5.89
CA GLY A 163 6.51 13.96 5.91
C GLY A 163 5.97 13.97 7.34
N GLY A 164 4.81 14.59 7.59
CA GLY A 164 4.23 14.69 8.95
C GLY A 164 5.01 15.60 9.92
N GLY A 165 5.99 16.38 9.44
CA GLY A 165 6.80 17.27 10.27
C GLY A 165 8.03 16.60 10.90
N TYR A 166 8.44 15.44 10.36
CA TYR A 166 9.49 14.59 10.91
C TYR A 166 10.85 14.77 10.21
N SER A 167 11.24 16.00 9.87
CA SER A 167 12.51 16.29 9.20
C SER A 167 13.70 15.57 9.87
N GLY A 168 14.39 14.72 9.11
CA GLY A 168 15.52 13.91 9.59
C GLY A 168 15.16 12.55 10.22
N TYR A 169 13.87 12.18 10.29
CA TYR A 169 13.42 10.92 10.91
C TYR A 169 12.62 10.00 9.98
N MET A 170 12.34 10.47 8.75
CA MET A 170 11.47 9.77 7.82
C MET A 170 12.01 9.85 6.39
N THR A 171 12.05 8.69 5.72
CA THR A 171 12.18 8.57 4.27
C THR A 171 11.02 7.71 3.75
N SER A 172 10.45 8.09 2.62
CA SER A 172 9.29 7.38 2.07
C SER A 172 9.15 7.52 0.57
N SER A 173 8.32 6.66 -0.02
CA SER A 173 7.97 6.66 -1.42
C SER A 173 6.47 6.59 -1.67
N GLY A 174 6.02 7.32 -2.69
CA GLY A 174 4.65 7.31 -3.20
C GLY A 174 4.62 6.85 -4.64
N VAL A 175 3.48 6.31 -5.04
CA VAL A 175 3.25 5.82 -6.40
C VAL A 175 1.82 6.16 -6.84
N THR A 176 1.67 6.55 -8.10
CA THR A 176 0.37 6.65 -8.77
C THR A 176 0.46 5.98 -10.13
N VAL A 177 -0.56 5.19 -10.47
CA VAL A 177 -0.70 4.55 -11.79
C VAL A 177 -2.14 4.71 -12.27
N VAL A 178 -2.31 5.10 -13.53
CA VAL A 178 -3.61 5.39 -14.14
C VAL A 178 -4.11 4.21 -14.96
N ALA A 179 -5.32 3.76 -14.63
CA ALA A 179 -6.11 2.84 -15.43
C ALA A 179 -6.91 3.65 -16.47
N ASP A 180 -6.39 3.73 -17.69
CA ASP A 180 -6.98 4.48 -18.81
C ASP A 180 -7.74 3.59 -19.82
N GLY A 181 -7.82 2.29 -19.56
CA GLY A 181 -8.47 1.30 -20.42
C GLY A 181 -7.57 0.70 -21.50
N SER A 182 -6.33 1.16 -21.64
CA SER A 182 -5.39 0.62 -22.63
C SER A 182 -4.68 -0.65 -22.17
N ASP A 183 -4.22 -1.46 -23.12
CA ASP A 183 -3.32 -2.60 -22.85
C ASP A 183 -1.99 -2.15 -22.23
N ALA A 184 -1.52 -0.96 -22.61
CA ALA A 184 -0.33 -0.36 -22.02
C ALA A 184 -0.55 -0.08 -20.52
N ALA A 185 -1.71 0.48 -20.12
CA ALA A 185 -2.04 0.66 -18.71
C ALA A 185 -2.17 -0.68 -17.99
N ALA A 186 -2.76 -1.70 -18.60
CA ALA A 186 -2.82 -3.04 -18.01
C ALA A 186 -1.42 -3.58 -17.65
N GLN A 187 -0.44 -3.41 -18.54
CA GLN A 187 0.94 -3.79 -18.27
C GLN A 187 1.57 -2.98 -17.12
N ARG A 188 1.42 -1.65 -17.12
CA ARG A 188 1.94 -0.77 -16.04
C ARG A 188 1.34 -1.11 -14.69
N LEU A 189 0.02 -1.33 -14.63
CA LEU A 189 -0.71 -1.72 -13.42
C LEU A 189 -0.28 -3.09 -12.91
N GLN A 190 -0.19 -4.10 -13.79
CA GLN A 190 0.27 -5.44 -13.41
C GLN A 190 1.66 -5.39 -12.79
N LEU A 191 2.61 -4.67 -13.40
CA LEU A 191 3.99 -4.59 -12.91
C LEU A 191 4.08 -3.76 -11.64
N SER A 192 3.56 -2.53 -11.66
CA SER A 192 3.70 -1.58 -10.55
C SER A 192 2.98 -2.07 -9.29
N MET A 193 1.72 -2.50 -9.38
CA MET A 193 0.96 -2.94 -8.20
C MET A 193 1.53 -4.22 -7.57
N THR A 194 2.00 -5.14 -8.42
CA THR A 194 2.66 -6.37 -7.96
C THR A 194 3.98 -6.04 -7.28
N ASN A 195 4.85 -5.28 -7.94
CA ASN A 195 6.18 -5.02 -7.42
C ASN A 195 6.14 -4.11 -6.18
N ASP A 196 5.22 -3.16 -6.12
CA ASP A 196 5.00 -2.32 -4.95
C ASP A 196 4.72 -3.15 -3.69
N THR A 197 3.76 -4.08 -3.76
CA THR A 197 3.42 -4.95 -2.64
C THR A 197 4.48 -6.03 -2.39
N SER A 198 5.11 -6.59 -3.43
CA SER A 198 6.22 -7.52 -3.30
C SER A 198 7.37 -6.94 -2.50
N THR A 199 7.78 -5.68 -2.78
CA THR A 199 8.85 -5.03 -2.00
C THR A 199 8.50 -4.89 -0.53
N GLY A 200 7.22 -4.67 -0.21
CA GLY A 200 6.71 -4.67 1.16
C GLY A 200 6.87 -6.03 1.84
N VAL A 201 6.40 -7.12 1.22
CA VAL A 201 6.55 -8.46 1.79
C VAL A 201 8.03 -8.83 1.94
N MET A 202 8.86 -8.54 0.93
CA MET A 202 10.30 -8.81 0.97
C MET A 202 11.00 -8.12 2.14
N ARG A 203 10.66 -6.86 2.42
CA ARG A 203 11.23 -6.09 3.55
C ARG A 203 11.00 -6.78 4.90
N TYR A 204 9.77 -7.24 5.14
CA TYR A 204 9.45 -7.89 6.41
C TYR A 204 9.93 -9.36 6.46
N ALA A 205 9.99 -10.05 5.32
CA ALA A 205 10.62 -11.36 5.23
C ALA A 205 12.12 -11.28 5.56
N ASP A 206 12.83 -10.27 5.04
CA ASP A 206 14.23 -9.98 5.35
C ASP A 206 14.46 -9.72 6.84
N ALA A 207 13.56 -8.95 7.47
CA ALA A 207 13.56 -8.73 8.92
C ALA A 207 13.11 -9.96 9.76
N GLY A 208 12.85 -11.10 9.13
CA GLY A 208 12.58 -12.38 9.80
C GLY A 208 11.16 -12.54 10.34
N TYR A 209 10.17 -11.84 9.79
CA TYR A 209 8.75 -12.04 10.14
C TYR A 209 8.20 -13.29 9.46
N GLN A 210 7.62 -14.20 10.25
CA GLN A 210 7.15 -15.49 9.73
C GLN A 210 5.97 -15.31 8.78
N GLU A 211 5.08 -14.38 9.10
CA GLU A 211 3.91 -14.04 8.29
C GLU A 211 4.30 -13.59 6.87
N SER A 212 5.42 -12.88 6.73
CA SER A 212 5.94 -12.48 5.43
C SER A 212 6.64 -13.61 4.70
N LEU A 213 7.38 -14.47 5.42
CA LEU A 213 7.98 -15.67 4.83
C LEU A 213 6.91 -16.66 4.34
N ASP A 214 5.78 -16.73 5.02
CA ASP A 214 4.62 -17.51 4.60
C ASP A 214 3.97 -16.88 3.38
N GLU A 215 3.72 -15.55 3.38
CA GLU A 215 3.17 -14.83 2.23
C GLU A 215 4.05 -14.98 0.98
N VAL A 216 5.38 -14.93 1.13
CA VAL A 216 6.35 -15.21 0.05
C VAL A 216 6.09 -16.57 -0.59
N LYS A 217 5.88 -17.61 0.21
CA LYS A 217 5.63 -18.97 -0.28
C LYS A 217 4.24 -19.09 -0.90
N GLU A 218 3.22 -18.63 -0.19
CA GLU A 218 1.82 -18.73 -0.59
C GLU A 218 1.53 -18.00 -1.90
N LYS A 219 2.16 -16.84 -2.12
CA LYS A 219 1.99 -16.01 -3.31
C LYS A 219 3.09 -16.16 -4.34
N SER A 220 4.06 -17.06 -4.09
CA SER A 220 5.20 -17.28 -4.99
C SER A 220 5.98 -15.99 -5.33
N ILE A 221 6.18 -15.14 -4.32
CA ILE A 221 6.95 -13.90 -4.48
C ILE A 221 8.42 -14.27 -4.63
N SER A 222 9.07 -13.73 -5.67
CA SER A 222 10.51 -13.90 -5.87
C SER A 222 11.29 -13.22 -4.74
N TYR A 223 11.77 -14.03 -3.79
CA TYR A 223 12.52 -13.58 -2.62
C TYR A 223 13.85 -14.32 -2.54
N ILE A 224 14.95 -13.58 -2.44
CA ILE A 224 16.28 -14.15 -2.21
C ILE A 224 16.46 -14.26 -0.70
N ASN A 225 16.43 -15.50 -0.19
CA ASN A 225 16.64 -15.74 1.23
C ASN A 225 18.14 -15.72 1.56
N LEU A 226 18.62 -14.58 2.07
CA LEU A 226 20.01 -14.39 2.48
C LEU A 226 20.40 -15.19 3.73
N SER A 227 19.43 -15.55 4.58
CA SER A 227 19.67 -16.33 5.80
C SER A 227 19.89 -17.83 5.55
N ALA A 228 19.46 -18.35 4.39
CA ALA A 228 19.68 -19.74 4.00
C ALA A 228 21.06 -19.99 3.37
N ALA A 229 21.85 -18.94 3.15
CA ALA A 229 23.17 -19.00 2.53
C ALA A 229 24.34 -19.11 3.55
N GLY A 230 24.04 -19.24 4.84
CA GLY A 230 25.02 -19.32 5.95
C GLY A 230 24.97 -20.64 6.70
#